data_AF-A0A849F0Y4-F1
#
_entry.id   AF-A0A849F0Y4-F1
#
_cell.length_a   1.000
_cell.length_b   1.000
_cell.length_c   1.000
_cell.angle_alpha   90.00
_cell.angle_beta   90.00
_cell.angle_gamma   90.00
#
_symmetry.space_group_name_H-M   'P 1'
#
loop_
_entity.id
_entity.type
_entity.pdbx_description
1 polymer ?
#
loop_
_entity_poly.entity_id
_entity_poly.type
_entity_poly.pdbx_seq_one_letter_code
_entity_poly.pdbx_strand_id
1 'polypeptide(L)'
;MFYLVENFRSSKHIIAASNALIKFNQDRMKGAHPICINRERHPNLPGGRWEHMDPVTTGRVQIVSVRDVFHQATYIKNKIDRLKMLNPRVDWSDIAVLSRTKSPLSVVRAVLETAGYPMKMI
;
A
#
# COMPACT_ATOMS: atom_id res chain seq x y z
N MET A 1 -28.61 7.62 -14.54
CA MET A 1 -27.19 8.04 -14.44
C MET A 1 -26.40 6.88 -13.87
N PHE A 2 -25.32 6.44 -14.52
CA PHE A 2 -24.51 5.31 -14.07
C PHE A 2 -23.17 5.81 -13.52
N TYR A 3 -22.73 5.24 -12.40
CA TYR A 3 -21.45 5.58 -11.78
C TYR A 3 -20.54 4.36 -11.78
N LEU A 4 -19.35 4.51 -12.37
CA LEU A 4 -18.28 3.53 -12.20
C LEU A 4 -17.71 3.67 -10.79
N VAL A 5 -18.16 2.80 -9.89
CA VAL A 5 -17.75 2.74 -8.47
C VAL A 5 -16.99 1.46 -8.13
N GLU A 6 -17.08 0.43 -8.96
CA GLU A 6 -16.44 -0.86 -8.71
C GLU A 6 -14.93 -0.81 -8.95
N ASN A 7 -14.17 -1.28 -7.96
CA ASN A 7 -12.73 -1.39 -7.99
C ASN A 7 -12.29 -2.84 -8.20
N PHE A 8 -11.59 -3.06 -9.30
CA PHE A 8 -11.10 -4.37 -9.72
C PHE A 8 -9.67 -4.68 -9.22
N ARG A 9 -8.96 -3.69 -8.66
CA ARG A 9 -7.53 -3.79 -8.33
C ARG A 9 -7.27 -4.03 -6.85
N SER A 10 -7.88 -3.23 -5.98
CA SER A 10 -7.51 -3.11 -4.57
C SER A 10 -8.29 -4.07 -3.66
N SER A 11 -7.76 -4.33 -2.46
CA SER A 11 -8.47 -5.07 -1.41
C SER A 11 -9.52 -4.18 -0.71
N LYS A 12 -10.43 -4.77 0.07
CA LYS A 12 -11.47 -3.99 0.77
C LYS A 12 -10.85 -3.03 1.80
N HIS A 13 -9.78 -3.41 2.49
CA HIS A 13 -9.07 -2.52 3.42
C HIS A 13 -8.48 -1.29 2.72
N ILE A 14 -7.87 -1.45 1.54
CA ILE A 14 -7.33 -0.32 0.77
C ILE A 14 -8.47 0.58 0.26
N ILE A 15 -9.56 -0.01 -0.23
CA ILE A 15 -10.74 0.75 -0.67
C ILE A 15 -11.35 1.54 0.48
N ALA A 16 -11.49 0.93 1.66
CA ALA A 16 -12.00 1.59 2.86
C ALA A 16 -11.14 2.78 3.28
N ALA A 17 -9.82 2.61 3.33
CA ALA A 17 -8.88 3.70 3.64
C ALA A 17 -8.96 4.84 2.60
N SER A 18 -9.07 4.50 1.32
CA SER A 18 -9.19 5.47 0.23
C SER A 18 -10.49 6.28 0.33
N ASN A 19 -11.63 5.62 0.59
CA ASN A 19 -12.92 6.28 0.83
C ASN A 19 -12.87 7.17 2.07
N ALA A 20 -12.23 6.71 3.15
CA ALA A 20 -12.07 7.48 4.38
C ALA A 20 -11.24 8.75 4.20
N LEU A 21 -10.29 8.77 3.25
CA LEU A 21 -9.50 9.95 2.90
C LEU A 21 -10.27 10.89 1.95
N ILE A 22 -10.82 10.36 0.86
CA ILE A 22 -11.42 11.20 -0.19
C ILE A 22 -12.75 11.85 0.24
N LYS A 23 -13.40 11.34 1.29
CA LYS A 23 -14.66 11.91 1.80
C LYS A 23 -14.52 13.37 2.28
N PHE A 24 -13.30 13.81 2.61
CA PHE A 24 -13.04 15.17 3.06
C PHE A 24 -12.96 16.19 1.92
N ASN A 25 -12.83 15.75 0.67
CA ASN A 25 -12.80 16.66 -0.48
C ASN A 25 -14.22 17.16 -0.79
N GLN A 26 -14.38 18.48 -0.75
CA GLN A 26 -15.61 19.17 -1.14
C GLN A 26 -15.76 19.21 -2.67
N ASP A 27 -16.99 19.46 -3.14
CA ASP A 27 -17.35 19.60 -4.56
C ASP A 27 -16.92 18.42 -5.47
N ARG A 28 -16.82 17.22 -4.90
CA ARG A 28 -16.47 16.02 -5.68
C ARG A 28 -17.68 15.49 -6.46
N MET A 29 -17.48 15.19 -7.74
CA MET A 29 -18.51 14.69 -8.67
C MET A 29 -19.28 13.45 -8.18
N LYS A 30 -18.64 12.55 -7.43
CA LYS A 30 -19.21 11.28 -6.93
C LYS A 30 -19.44 11.27 -5.41
N GLY A 31 -19.83 12.42 -4.86
CA GLY A 31 -20.04 12.66 -3.42
C GLY A 31 -20.81 11.56 -2.67
N ALA A 32 -21.92 11.10 -3.27
CA ALA A 32 -22.81 10.10 -2.69
C ALA A 32 -22.48 8.65 -3.12
N HIS A 33 -21.43 8.44 -3.92
CA HIS A 33 -21.12 7.16 -4.55
C HIS A 33 -19.71 6.70 -4.16
N PRO A 34 -19.55 6.01 -3.00
CA PRO A 34 -18.26 5.52 -2.55
C PRO A 34 -17.71 4.44 -3.48
N ILE A 35 -16.38 4.29 -3.52
CA ILE A 35 -15.72 3.20 -4.26
C ILE A 35 -16.07 1.88 -3.56
N CYS A 36 -16.52 0.87 -4.29
CA CYS A 36 -16.80 -0.46 -3.76
C CYS A 36 -15.89 -1.52 -4.38
N ILE A 37 -15.74 -2.66 -3.71
CA ILE A 37 -15.12 -3.83 -4.32
C ILE A 37 -16.01 -4.31 -5.48
N ASN A 38 -15.44 -4.73 -6.61
CA ASN A 38 -16.26 -5.35 -7.65
C ASN A 38 -17.01 -6.59 -7.11
N ARG A 39 -18.22 -6.79 -7.61
CA ARG A 39 -19.16 -7.85 -7.23
C ARG A 39 -18.55 -9.26 -7.18
N GLU A 40 -17.72 -9.65 -8.15
CA GLU A 40 -17.13 -11.00 -8.18
C GLU A 40 -16.18 -11.25 -7.00
N ARG A 41 -15.59 -10.16 -6.48
CA ARG A 41 -14.61 -10.18 -5.40
C ARG A 41 -15.26 -9.92 -4.03
N HIS A 42 -16.59 -9.82 -3.94
CA HIS A 42 -17.28 -9.65 -2.66
C HIS A 42 -17.00 -10.76 -1.64
N PRO A 43 -16.86 -12.04 -2.02
CA PRO A 43 -16.49 -13.11 -1.07
C PRO A 43 -15.05 -13.01 -0.58
N ASN A 44 -14.18 -12.24 -1.23
CA ASN A 44 -12.78 -12.14 -0.83
C ASN A 44 -12.63 -11.52 0.56
N LEU A 45 -11.60 -11.98 1.25
CA LEU A 45 -11.20 -11.45 2.54
C LEU A 45 -10.86 -9.95 2.45
N PRO A 46 -11.21 -9.14 3.47
CA PRO A 46 -10.94 -7.71 3.49
C PRO A 46 -9.49 -7.27 3.16
N GLY A 47 -8.49 -7.97 3.69
CA GLY A 47 -7.06 -7.79 3.47
C GLY A 47 -6.51 -8.51 2.24
N GLY A 48 -7.37 -9.20 1.48
CA GLY A 48 -6.96 -10.03 0.35
C GLY A 48 -6.04 -11.17 0.79
N ARG A 49 -5.03 -11.50 -0.01
CA ARG A 49 -4.07 -12.58 0.29
C ARG A 49 -3.33 -12.40 1.62
N TRP A 50 -3.12 -11.15 2.03
CA TRP A 50 -2.35 -10.82 3.23
C TRP A 50 -3.11 -11.04 4.53
N GLU A 51 -4.43 -11.25 4.48
CA GLU A 51 -5.23 -11.47 5.68
C GLU A 51 -4.82 -12.73 6.43
N HIS A 52 -4.57 -13.82 5.71
CA HIS A 52 -4.09 -15.07 6.30
C HIS A 52 -2.55 -15.16 6.37
N MET A 53 -1.83 -14.52 5.44
CA MET A 53 -0.36 -14.59 5.39
C MET A 53 0.31 -13.74 6.48
N ASP A 54 -0.27 -12.60 6.83
CA ASP A 54 0.32 -11.68 7.81
C ASP A 54 -0.56 -11.64 9.07
N PRO A 55 -0.24 -12.41 10.12
CA PRO A 55 -1.07 -12.47 11.33
C PRO A 55 -1.07 -11.16 12.12
N VAL A 56 -0.10 -10.27 11.87
CA VAL A 56 0.00 -8.99 12.57
C VAL A 56 -0.87 -7.95 11.90
N THR A 57 -0.69 -7.76 10.59
CA THR A 57 -1.37 -6.67 9.88
C THR A 57 -2.69 -7.09 9.27
N THR A 58 -2.85 -8.37 8.96
CA THR A 58 -4.03 -8.95 8.30
C THR A 58 -4.43 -8.19 7.03
N GLY A 59 -3.43 -7.68 6.30
CA GLY A 59 -3.63 -6.89 5.09
C GLY A 59 -4.26 -5.51 5.31
N ARG A 60 -4.18 -4.95 6.53
CA ARG A 60 -4.63 -3.59 6.83
C ARG A 60 -3.66 -2.53 6.33
N VAL A 61 -4.19 -1.36 6.00
CA VAL A 61 -3.38 -0.16 5.72
C VAL A 61 -2.78 0.34 7.04
N GLN A 62 -1.47 0.59 7.07
CA GLN A 62 -0.75 0.99 8.28
C GLN A 62 -0.23 2.41 8.17
N ILE A 63 -0.37 3.18 9.25
CA ILE A 63 0.30 4.45 9.45
C ILE A 63 1.34 4.23 10.55
N VAL A 64 2.59 4.62 10.30
CA VAL A 64 3.71 4.37 11.21
C VAL A 64 4.45 5.68 11.43
N SER A 65 4.60 6.05 12.69
CA SER A 65 5.43 7.19 13.08
C SER A 65 6.87 6.72 13.26
N VAL A 66 7.80 7.48 12.70
CA VAL A 66 9.24 7.23 12.77
C VAL A 66 9.92 8.53 13.22
N ARG A 67 11.12 8.39 13.79
CA ARG A 67 11.85 9.53 14.38
C ARG A 67 12.40 10.49 13.32
N ASP A 68 12.98 9.94 12.27
CA ASP A 68 13.62 10.69 11.19
C ASP A 68 13.62 9.89 9.88
N VAL A 69 14.19 10.49 8.83
CA VAL A 69 14.25 9.92 7.47
C VAL A 69 15.11 8.64 7.38
N PHE A 70 16.13 8.49 8.24
CA PHE A 70 16.95 7.28 8.26
C PHE A 70 16.16 6.12 8.89
N HIS A 71 15.49 6.37 10.01
CA HIS A 71 14.58 5.39 10.62
C HIS A 71 13.44 5.02 9.67
N GLN A 72 12.95 5.96 8.87
CA GLN A 72 11.97 5.68 7.82
C GLN A 72 12.50 4.70 6.78
N ALA A 73 13.71 4.95 6.26
CA ALA A 73 14.36 4.08 5.27
C ALA A 73 14.64 2.68 5.82
N THR A 74 15.16 2.57 7.05
CA THR A 74 15.37 1.28 7.72
C THR A 74 14.06 0.56 7.97
N TYR A 75 12.99 1.27 8.36
CA TYR A 75 11.67 0.67 8.52
C TYR A 75 11.14 0.10 7.20
N ILE A 76 11.28 0.83 6.09
CA ILE A 76 10.90 0.36 4.75
C ILE A 76 11.65 -0.92 4.38
N LYS A 77 12.98 -0.93 4.56
CA LYS A 77 13.80 -2.13 4.31
C LYS A 77 13.29 -3.32 5.12
N ASN A 78 13.13 -3.16 6.43
CA ASN A 78 12.66 -4.23 7.33
C ASN A 78 11.25 -4.71 6.95
N LYS A 79 10.39 -3.81 6.46
CA LYS A 79 9.06 -4.18 5.98
C LYS A 79 9.14 -5.02 4.71
N ILE A 80 10.00 -4.66 3.76
CA ILE A 80 10.24 -5.44 2.53
C ILE A 80 10.73 -6.85 2.90
N ASP A 81 11.71 -6.94 3.81
CA ASP A 81 12.28 -8.22 4.26
C ASP A 81 11.21 -9.12 4.87
N ARG A 82 10.38 -8.54 5.74
CA ARG A 82 9.26 -9.26 6.35
C ARG A 82 8.24 -9.72 5.32
N LEU A 83 7.91 -8.89 4.32
CA LEU A 83 6.96 -9.28 3.27
C LEU A 83 7.49 -10.46 2.46
N LYS A 84 8.80 -10.46 2.14
CA LYS A 84 9.44 -11.57 1.42
C LYS A 84 9.55 -12.85 2.26
N MET A 85 9.80 -12.71 3.56
CA MET A 85 9.80 -13.84 4.49
C MET A 85 8.41 -14.48 4.60
N LEU A 86 7.34 -13.67 4.68
CA LEU A 86 5.97 -14.15 4.76
C LEU A 86 5.47 -14.77 3.45
N ASN A 87 5.95 -14.27 2.31
CA ASN A 87 5.61 -14.82 1.01
C ASN A 87 6.83 -14.74 0.05
N PRO A 88 7.60 -15.84 -0.09
CA PRO A 88 8.76 -15.89 -0.97
C PRO A 88 8.45 -15.66 -2.46
N ARG A 89 7.18 -15.73 -2.88
CA ARG A 89 6.75 -15.45 -4.26
C ARG A 89 6.58 -13.96 -4.56
N VAL A 90 6.78 -13.09 -3.58
CA VAL A 90 6.74 -11.64 -3.82
C VAL A 90 7.99 -11.24 -4.57
N ASP A 91 7.80 -10.75 -5.80
CA ASP A 91 8.90 -10.25 -6.61
C ASP A 91 9.28 -8.83 -6.19
N TRP A 92 10.51 -8.41 -6.54
CA TRP A 92 10.93 -7.03 -6.29
C TRP A 92 10.05 -6.02 -7.04
N SER A 93 9.53 -6.39 -8.21
CA SER A 93 8.60 -5.59 -9.01
C SER A 93 7.20 -5.45 -8.42
N ASP A 94 6.83 -6.27 -7.44
CA ASP A 94 5.55 -6.15 -6.74
C ASP A 94 5.56 -5.02 -5.69
N ILE A 95 6.73 -4.43 -5.43
CA ILE A 95 6.94 -3.43 -4.38
C ILE A 95 7.33 -2.10 -5.02
N ALA A 96 6.58 -1.05 -4.67
CA ALA A 96 6.90 0.32 -5.05
C ALA A 96 6.98 1.19 -3.79
N VAL A 97 7.99 2.07 -3.75
CA VAL A 97 8.13 3.11 -2.72
C VAL A 97 7.83 4.46 -3.37
N LEU A 98 6.82 5.16 -2.84
CA LEU A 98 6.38 6.45 -3.35
C LEU A 98 6.69 7.53 -2.32
N SER A 99 7.10 8.70 -2.79
CA SER A 99 7.33 9.88 -1.97
C SER A 99 6.77 11.12 -2.67
N ARG A 100 6.40 12.14 -1.88
CA ARG A 100 5.91 13.42 -2.41
C ARG A 100 7.01 14.19 -3.15
N THR A 101 8.27 14.07 -2.69
CA THR A 101 9.44 14.71 -3.29
C THR A 101 10.59 13.71 -3.43
N LYS A 102 11.59 14.04 -4.25
CA LYS A 102 12.76 13.17 -4.48
C LYS A 102 13.70 13.08 -3.27
N SER A 103 13.71 14.08 -2.39
CA SER A 103 14.68 14.16 -1.29
C SER A 103 14.59 12.99 -0.29
N PRO A 104 13.42 12.57 0.22
CA PRO A 104 13.34 11.38 1.08
C PRO A 104 13.72 10.06 0.37
N LEU A 105 13.52 9.98 -0.96
CA LEU A 105 13.84 8.77 -1.71
C LEU A 105 15.34 8.52 -1.82
N SER A 106 16.20 9.54 -1.73
CA SER A 106 17.65 9.32 -1.79
C SER A 106 18.15 8.53 -0.59
N VAL A 107 17.60 8.77 0.61
CA VAL A 107 17.95 8.03 1.84
C VAL A 107 17.46 6.59 1.75
N VAL A 108 16.22 6.39 1.29
CA VAL A 108 15.67 5.04 1.06
C VAL A 108 16.54 4.28 0.06
N ARG A 109 16.88 4.93 -1.06
CA ARG A 109 17.75 4.36 -2.09
C ARG A 109 19.09 3.93 -1.51
N ALA A 110 19.79 4.80 -0.80
CA ALA A 110 21.10 4.49 -0.22
C ALA A 110 21.06 3.27 0.72
N VAL A 111 20.01 3.18 1.56
CA VAL A 111 19.81 2.03 2.47
C VAL A 111 19.55 0.74 1.70
N LEU A 112 18.71 0.79 0.66
CA LEU A 112 18.40 -0.38 -0.16
C LEU A 112 19.57 -0.81 -1.06
N GLU A 113 20.36 0.13 -1.59
CA GLU A 113 21.57 -0.13 -2.38
C GLU A 113 22.63 -0.81 -1.51
N THR A 114 22.86 -0.30 -0.30
CA THR A 114 23.79 -0.89 0.67
C THR A 114 23.37 -2.31 1.07
N ALA A 115 22.06 -2.57 1.11
CA ALA A 115 21.53 -3.92 1.37
C ALA A 115 21.55 -4.83 0.13
N GLY A 116 21.96 -4.33 -1.04
CA GLY A 116 22.07 -5.08 -2.29
C GLY A 116 20.74 -5.34 -3.00
N TYR A 117 19.71 -4.50 -2.79
CA TYR A 117 18.37 -4.77 -3.33
C TYR A 117 18.28 -4.27 -4.77
N PRO A 118 17.79 -5.09 -5.72
CA PRO A 118 17.56 -4.64 -7.08
C PRO A 118 16.43 -3.60 -7.08
N MET A 119 16.67 -2.47 -7.73
CA MET A 119 15.71 -1.37 -7.80
C MET A 119 15.72 -0.69 -9.16
N LYS A 120 14.60 -0.07 -9.50
CA LYS A 120 14.45 0.75 -10.69
C LYS A 120 13.87 2.10 -10.29
N MET A 121 14.56 3.18 -10.68
CA MET A 121 14.02 4.53 -10.55
C MET A 121 13.18 4.84 -11.78
N ILE A 122 11.98 5.40 -11.56
CA ILE A 122 11.02 5.81 -12.59
C ILE A 122 10.78 7.31 -12.43
#